data_AF-A0A3D3Q8V6-F1
#
_entry.id   AF-A0A3D3Q8V6-F1
#
_cell.length_a   1.000
_cell.length_b   1.000
_cell.length_c   1.000
_cell.angle_alpha   90.00
_cell.angle_beta   90.00
_cell.angle_gamma   90.00
#
_symmetry.space_group_name_H-M   'P 1'
#
loop_
_entity.id
_entity.type
_entity.pdbx_description
1 polymer ?
#
loop_
_entity_poly.entity_id
_entity_poly.type
_entity_poly.pdbx_seq_one_letter_code
_entity_poly.pdbx_strand_id
1 'polypeptide(L)'
;RLSASGETGLVRGQRNQDLRMDLVLPGTSVTANEVVVTDGYANGLYPPEIPIGFVSQVYSDSSSLAKFIRVRPAVDFSSLELVLVVRKS
;
A
#
# COMPACT_ATOMS: atom_id res chain seq x y z
N ARG A 1 0.75 -4.50 -2.55
CA ARG A 1 0.72 -5.85 -1.94
C ARG A 1 1.08 -5.73 -0.48
N LEU A 2 0.34 -6.41 0.38
CA LEU A 2 0.61 -6.56 1.81
C LEU A 2 1.74 -7.58 2.01
N SER A 3 2.76 -7.23 2.78
CA SER A 3 3.99 -8.04 2.88
C SER A 3 3.81 -9.38 3.58
N ALA A 4 2.84 -9.51 4.49
CA ALA A 4 2.63 -10.75 5.24
C ALA A 4 1.68 -11.70 4.52
N SER A 5 0.54 -11.19 4.05
CA SER A 5 -0.50 -12.01 3.40
C SER A 5 -0.28 -12.20 1.90
N GLY A 6 0.51 -11.34 1.25
CA GLY A 6 0.59 -11.28 -0.21
C GLY A 6 -0.65 -10.68 -0.87
N GLU A 7 -1.65 -10.25 -0.10
CA GLU A 7 -2.89 -9.69 -0.62
C GLU A 7 -2.61 -8.41 -1.42
N THR A 8 -3.23 -8.32 -2.60
CA THR A 8 -3.09 -7.18 -3.50
C THR A 8 -4.21 -6.18 -3.30
N GLY A 9 -4.05 -4.99 -3.87
CA GLY A 9 -5.02 -3.90 -3.71
C GLY A 9 -4.52 -2.63 -4.39
N LEU A 10 -5.37 -1.61 -4.39
CA LEU A 10 -5.10 -0.36 -5.09
C LEU A 10 -4.78 0.76 -4.11
N VAL A 11 -3.54 1.26 -4.14
CA VAL A 11 -3.11 2.39 -3.30
C VAL A 11 -3.43 3.72 -3.99
N ARG A 12 -3.99 4.67 -3.24
CA ARG A 12 -4.41 6.00 -3.71
C ARG A 12 -3.99 7.08 -2.71
N GLY A 13 -3.56 8.23 -3.20
CA GLY A 13 -3.31 9.42 -2.38
C GLY A 13 -4.60 10.04 -1.82
N GLN A 14 -4.53 10.68 -0.65
CA GLN A 14 -5.68 11.23 0.07
C GLN A 14 -5.46 12.68 0.56
N ARG A 15 -4.88 13.55 -0.27
CA ARG A 15 -4.52 14.94 0.10
C ARG A 15 -3.77 14.97 1.44
N ASN A 16 -4.40 15.44 2.52
CA ASN A 16 -3.80 15.65 3.85
C ASN A 16 -3.98 14.43 4.78
N GLN A 17 -4.30 13.26 4.22
CA GLN A 17 -4.46 12.02 4.97
C GLN A 17 -3.48 10.97 4.46
N ASP A 18 -3.19 9.97 5.30
CA ASP A 18 -2.48 8.75 4.89
C ASP A 18 -3.04 8.18 3.58
N LEU A 19 -2.15 7.51 2.84
CA LEU A 19 -2.54 6.81 1.62
C LEU A 19 -3.63 5.79 1.95
N ARG A 20 -4.53 5.53 1.01
CA ARG A 20 -5.59 4.54 1.16
C ARG A 20 -5.33 3.38 0.22
N MET A 21 -5.31 2.16 0.73
CA MET A 21 -5.33 0.95 -0.08
C MET A 21 -6.72 0.34 -0.01
N ASP A 22 -7.36 0.27 -1.18
CA ASP A 22 -8.68 -0.32 -1.41
C ASP A 22 -8.56 -1.76 -1.93
N LEU A 23 -9.71 -2.45 -2.01
CA LEU A 23 -9.86 -3.80 -2.58
C LEU A 23 -9.16 -4.90 -1.79
N VAL A 24 -8.99 -4.72 -0.47
CA VAL A 24 -8.48 -5.76 0.42
C VAL A 24 -9.62 -6.69 0.79
N LEU A 25 -9.45 -8.00 0.57
CA LEU A 25 -10.49 -8.98 0.87
C LEU A 25 -10.90 -8.96 2.36
N PRO A 26 -12.21 -9.11 2.67
CA PRO A 26 -12.68 -9.16 4.05
C PRO A 26 -12.09 -10.31 4.90
N GLY A 27 -11.62 -11.39 4.28
CA GLY A 27 -10.96 -12.49 4.98
C GLY A 27 -9.50 -12.22 5.34
N THR A 28 -8.87 -11.20 4.75
CA THR A 28 -7.44 -10.95 4.92
C THR A 28 -7.13 -10.46 6.34
N SER A 29 -6.20 -11.16 7.00
CA SER A 29 -5.59 -10.72 8.25
C SER A 29 -4.56 -9.63 7.93
N VAL A 30 -4.70 -8.46 8.55
CA VAL A 30 -3.82 -7.31 8.35
C VAL A 30 -3.43 -6.75 9.71
N THR A 31 -2.16 -6.47 9.92
CA THR A 31 -1.64 -5.94 11.19
C THR A 31 -1.11 -4.53 11.04
N ALA A 32 -1.18 -3.72 12.10
CA ALA A 32 -0.52 -2.43 12.13
C ALA A 32 0.99 -2.59 11.96
N ASN A 33 1.63 -1.63 11.30
CA ASN A 33 3.05 -1.64 10.90
C ASN A 33 3.44 -2.71 9.87
N GLU A 34 2.49 -3.49 9.32
CA GLU A 34 2.76 -4.33 8.16
C GLU A 34 3.22 -3.47 6.97
N VAL A 35 4.18 -3.97 6.19
CA VAL A 35 4.75 -3.24 5.06
C VAL A 35 3.83 -3.40 3.84
N VAL A 36 3.61 -2.30 3.13
CA VAL A 36 2.94 -2.29 1.84
C VAL A 36 3.97 -2.03 0.76
N VAL A 37 4.07 -2.93 -0.22
CA VAL A 37 5.03 -2.85 -1.35
C VAL A 37 4.31 -2.81 -2.69
N THR A 38 5.00 -2.33 -3.73
CA THR A 38 4.53 -2.51 -5.12
C THR A 38 4.45 -3.99 -5.47
N ASP A 39 3.39 -4.37 -6.16
CA ASP A 39 3.13 -5.78 -6.50
C ASP A 39 3.97 -6.28 -7.69
N GLY A 40 4.25 -5.40 -8.66
CA GLY A 40 5.01 -5.73 -9.86
C GLY A 40 4.25 -6.50 -10.95
N TYR A 41 2.90 -6.47 -10.96
CA TYR A 41 2.05 -7.21 -11.91
C TYR A 41 2.53 -7.11 -13.37
N ALA A 42 2.36 -8.20 -14.14
CA ALA A 42 3.02 -8.44 -15.43
C ALA A 42 2.98 -7.23 -16.39
N ASN A 43 1.83 -6.58 -16.55
CA ASN A 43 1.64 -5.43 -17.44
C ASN A 43 1.61 -4.08 -16.70
N GLY A 44 2.19 -4.02 -15.50
CA GLY A 44 2.28 -2.82 -14.66
C GLY A 44 3.54 -2.01 -14.88
N LEU A 45 3.49 -0.74 -14.51
CA LEU A 45 4.59 0.22 -14.69
C LEU A 45 5.72 0.06 -13.67
N TYR A 46 5.40 -0.42 -12.47
CA TYR A 46 6.32 -0.45 -11.34
C TYR A 46 6.94 -1.85 -11.18
N PRO A 47 8.26 -1.95 -10.90
CA PRO A 47 8.86 -3.18 -10.39
C PRO A 47 8.19 -3.66 -9.10
N PRO A 48 8.27 -4.97 -8.76
CA PRO A 48 7.84 -5.47 -7.46
C PRO A 48 8.76 -4.97 -6.33
N GLU A 49 8.29 -5.13 -5.09
CA GLU A 49 9.12 -4.98 -3.86
C GLU A 49 9.65 -3.56 -3.58
N ILE A 50 9.04 -2.51 -4.14
CA ILE A 50 9.33 -1.12 -3.76
C ILE A 50 8.44 -0.75 -2.56
N PRO A 51 9.01 -0.37 -1.40
CA PRO A 51 8.21 0.05 -0.25
C PRO A 51 7.36 1.29 -0.56
N ILE A 52 6.07 1.19 -0.24
CA ILE A 52 5.12 2.31 -0.30
C ILE A 52 4.98 2.94 1.09
N GLY A 53 4.83 2.09 2.12
CA GLY A 53 4.54 2.55 3.46
C GLY A 53 4.21 1.42 4.42
N PHE A 54 3.61 1.80 5.55
CA PHE A 54 3.24 0.91 6.64
C PHE A 54 1.74 1.04 6.92
N VAL A 55 1.07 -0.07 7.20
CA VAL A 55 -0.32 -0.06 7.63
C VAL A 55 -0.44 0.74 8.93
N SER A 56 -1.16 1.86 8.88
CA SER A 56 -1.42 2.72 10.04
C SER A 56 -2.77 2.42 10.68
N GLN A 57 -3.76 2.01 9.89
CA GLN A 57 -5.08 1.66 10.40
C GLN A 57 -5.82 0.72 9.44
N VAL A 58 -6.54 -0.25 10.01
CA VAL A 58 -7.41 -1.18 9.26
C VAL A 58 -8.86 -0.78 9.45
N TYR A 59 -9.59 -0.62 8.35
CA TYR A 59 -11.02 -0.34 8.36
C TYR A 59 -11.76 -1.53 7.78
N SER A 60 -12.49 -2.20 8.65
CA SER A 60 -13.33 -3.35 8.31
C SER A 60 -14.76 -3.11 8.76
N ASP A 61 -15.69 -3.27 7.83
CA ASP A 61 -17.12 -3.36 8.10
C ASP A 61 -17.56 -4.77 7.76
N SER A 62 -18.16 -5.48 8.72
CA SER A 62 -18.65 -6.86 8.54
C SER A 62 -19.73 -7.00 7.46
N SER A 63 -20.38 -5.90 7.08
CA SER A 63 -21.37 -5.84 6.00
C SER A 63 -20.78 -5.43 4.64
N SER A 64 -19.52 -4.99 4.59
CA SER A 64 -18.87 -4.53 3.37
C SER A 64 -18.22 -5.67 2.59
N LEU A 65 -18.34 -5.62 1.26
CA LEU A 65 -17.67 -6.55 0.34
C LEU A 65 -16.15 -6.36 0.27
N ALA A 66 -15.62 -5.25 0.80
CA ALA A 66 -14.19 -4.96 0.84
C ALA A 66 -13.79 -4.22 2.12
N LYS A 67 -12.59 -4.53 2.61
CA LYS A 67 -11.88 -3.72 3.61
C LYS A 67 -11.04 -2.66 2.90
N PHE A 68 -10.75 -1.57 3.60
CA PHE A 68 -9.70 -0.65 3.19
C PHE A 68 -8.73 -0.42 4.35
N ILE A 69 -7.51 -0.01 4.02
CA ILE A 69 -6.47 0.25 5.00
C ILE A 69 -5.84 1.62 4.74
N ARG A 70 -5.49 2.33 5.81
CA ARG A 70 -4.63 3.50 5.74
C ARG A 70 -3.17 3.05 5.78
N VAL A 71 -2.37 3.69 4.96
CA VAL A 71 -0.96 3.41 4.77
C VAL A 71 -0.20 4.71 4.96
N ARG A 72 0.56 4.80 6.06
CA ARG A 72 1.48 5.89 6.30
C ARG A 72 2.67 5.74 5.35
N PRO A 73 3.03 6.76 4.55
CA PRO A 73 4.16 6.68 3.63
C PRO A 73 5.46 6.30 4.34
N ALA A 74 6.31 5.50 3.69
CA ALA A 74 7.64 5.16 4.21
C ALA A 74 8.65 6.32 4.07
N VAL A 75 8.33 7.30 3.24
CA VAL A 75 9.19 8.45 2.91
C VAL A 75 8.56 9.72 3.47
N ASP A 76 9.37 10.54 4.12
CA ASP A 76 9.02 11.94 4.39
C ASP A 76 9.24 12.77 3.12
N PHE A 77 8.16 13.01 2.39
CA PHE A 77 8.20 13.77 1.14
C PHE A 77 8.44 15.28 1.34
N SER A 78 8.48 15.79 2.58
CA SER A 78 8.79 17.20 2.84
C SER A 78 10.28 17.51 2.74
N SER A 79 11.13 16.48 2.76
CA SER A 79 12.58 16.61 2.75
C SER A 79 13.21 15.58 1.81
N LEU A 80 13.36 15.95 0.53
CA LEU A 80 14.04 15.13 -0.48
C LEU A 80 15.23 15.88 -1.08
N GLU A 81 16.39 15.22 -1.13
CA GLU A 81 17.60 15.72 -1.78
C GLU A 81 17.98 14.88 -3.00
N LEU A 82 17.91 13.56 -2.86
CA LEU A 82 18.25 12.60 -3.91
C LEU A 82 17.08 11.66 -4.18
N VAL A 83 16.83 11.39 -5.47
CA VAL A 83 15.81 10.45 -5.92
C VAL A 83 16.41 9.48 -6.94
N LEU A 84 15.93 8.23 -6.92
CA LEU A 84 16.28 7.21 -7.91
C LEU A 84 15.07 6.97 -8.81
N VAL A 85 15.26 7.11 -10.12
CA VAL A 85 14.26 6.71 -11.11
C VAL A 85 14.48 5.24 -11.45
N VAL A 86 13.48 4.41 -11.15
CA VAL A 86 13.51 2.97 -11.44
C VAL A 86 12.51 2.67 -12.55
N ARG A 87 12.93 1.90 -13.55
CA ARG A 87 12.06 1.45 -14.65
C ARG A 87 11.95 -0.07 -14.63
N LYS A 88 10.74 -0.58 -14.86
CA LYS A 88 10.53 -2.01 -15.14
C LYS A 88 11.16 -2.35 -16.50
N SER A 89 12.05 -3.34 -16.51
CA SER A 89 12.73 -3.86 -17.72
C SER A 89 11.77 -4.56 -18.66
#